data_AF-A0A7C7YAD6-F1
#
_entry.id   AF-A0A7C7YAD6-F1
#
_cell.length_a   1.000
_cell.length_b   1.000
_cell.length_c   1.000
_cell.angle_alpha   90.00
_cell.angle_beta   90.00
_cell.angle_gamma   90.00
#
_symmetry.space_group_name_H-M   'P 1'
#
loop_
_entity.id
_entity.type
_entity.pdbx_description
1 polymer ?
#
loop_
_entity_poly.entity_id
_entity_poly.type
_entity_poly.pdbx_seq_one_letter_code
_entity_poly.pdbx_strand_id
1 'polypeptide(L)'
;MEFILKAVVAGCMVSFASWLAGRAPVLAGFFIALPIATAILLPMAYLESGSFAQTALVARSVAVAVPLTLFFFVPFFFAERLEIGFWIAYPLAFVCLGGGFMVHRTVMSLLDSPPAG
;
A
#
# COMPACT_ATOMS: atom_id res chain seq x y z
N MET A 1 5.86 11.23 -22.79
CA MET A 1 4.71 10.41 -23.26
C MET A 1 4.39 9.29 -22.28
N GLU A 2 5.41 8.59 -21.74
CA GLU A 2 5.22 7.51 -20.75
C GLU A 2 4.50 7.93 -19.46
N PHE A 3 4.80 9.12 -18.92
CA PHE A 3 4.13 9.61 -17.71
C PHE A 3 2.61 9.75 -17.88
N ILE A 4 2.16 10.31 -19.02
CA ILE A 4 0.73 10.50 -19.31
C ILE A 4 0.05 9.14 -19.46
N LEU A 5 0.68 8.19 -20.15
CA LEU A 5 0.16 6.82 -20.28
C LEU A 5 0.00 6.15 -18.91
N LYS A 6 1.03 6.23 -18.06
CA LYS A 6 1.00 5.69 -16.68
C LYS A 6 -0.14 6.34 -15.86
N ALA A 7 -0.34 7.65 -16.00
CA ALA A 7 -1.42 8.37 -15.33
C ALA A 7 -2.83 7.97 -15.83
N VAL A 8 -3.02 7.82 -17.14
CA VAL A 8 -4.30 7.38 -17.73
C VAL A 8 -4.63 5.97 -17.28
N VAL A 9 -3.66 5.04 -17.33
CA VAL A 9 -3.84 3.67 -16.85
C VAL A 9 -4.25 3.67 -15.38
N ALA A 10 -3.51 4.38 -14.52
CA ALA A 10 -3.84 4.49 -13.10
C ALA A 10 -5.25 5.06 -12.87
N GLY A 11 -5.61 6.14 -13.59
CA GLY A 11 -6.94 6.75 -13.52
C GLY A 11 -8.06 5.79 -13.92
N CYS A 12 -7.85 4.98 -14.96
CA CYS A 12 -8.79 3.93 -15.37
C CYS A 12 -8.99 2.88 -14.27
N MET A 13 -7.91 2.45 -13.60
CA MET A 13 -8.02 1.44 -12.54
C MET A 13 -8.76 1.96 -11.31
N VAL A 14 -8.48 3.20 -10.89
CA VAL A 14 -9.19 3.86 -9.79
C VAL A 14 -10.66 4.06 -10.13
N SER A 15 -10.95 4.51 -11.35
CA SER A 15 -12.33 4.69 -11.83
C SER A 15 -13.09 3.37 -11.86
N PHE A 16 -12.45 2.30 -12.34
CA PHE A 16 -13.03 0.96 -12.36
C PHE A 16 -13.31 0.43 -10.96
N ALA A 17 -12.37 0.58 -10.03
CA ALA A 17 -12.55 0.16 -8.64
C ALA A 17 -13.67 0.95 -7.94
N SER A 18 -13.77 2.25 -8.20
CA SER A 18 -14.84 3.11 -7.67
C SER A 18 -16.22 2.66 -8.17
N TRP A 19 -16.35 2.38 -9.48
CA TRP A 19 -17.56 1.79 -10.04
C TRP A 19 -17.88 0.41 -9.45
N LEU A 20 -16.85 -0.44 -9.28
CA LEU A 20 -17.01 -1.77 -8.71
C LEU A 20 -17.43 -1.70 -7.24
N ALA A 21 -16.98 -0.71 -6.48
CA ALA A 21 -17.35 -0.51 -5.09
C ALA A 21 -18.86 -0.23 -4.92
N GLY A 22 -19.48 0.44 -5.89
CA GLY A 22 -20.93 0.68 -5.89
C GLY A 22 -21.78 -0.55 -6.22
N ARG A 23 -21.20 -1.59 -6.84
CA ARG A 23 -21.92 -2.82 -7.20
C ARG A 23 -21.58 -4.03 -6.34
N ALA A 24 -20.30 -4.23 -6.06
CA ALA A 24 -19.76 -5.34 -5.29
C ALA A 24 -18.60 -4.85 -4.40
N PRO A 25 -18.91 -4.24 -3.23
CA PRO A 25 -17.91 -3.65 -2.34
C PRO A 25 -16.78 -4.61 -1.95
N VAL A 26 -17.10 -5.88 -1.69
CA VAL A 26 -16.10 -6.91 -1.34
C VAL A 26 -15.11 -7.16 -2.47
N LEU A 27 -15.61 -7.24 -3.72
CA LEU A 27 -14.76 -7.42 -4.90
C LEU A 27 -13.92 -6.17 -5.20
N ALA A 28 -14.48 -4.97 -4.96
CA ALA A 28 -13.73 -3.73 -5.09
C ALA A 28 -12.60 -3.61 -4.07
N GLY A 29 -12.86 -3.98 -2.82
CA GLY A 29 -11.84 -4.05 -1.77
C GLY A 29 -10.73 -5.02 -2.14
N PHE A 30 -11.08 -6.22 -2.62
CA PHE A 30 -10.10 -7.19 -3.11
C PHE A 30 -9.30 -6.65 -4.31
N PHE A 31 -9.96 -6.03 -5.29
CA PHE A 31 -9.31 -5.46 -6.46
C PHE A 31 -8.32 -4.35 -6.08
N ILE A 32 -8.68 -3.46 -5.14
CA ILE A 32 -7.77 -2.42 -4.63
C ILE A 32 -6.63 -3.01 -3.79
N ALA A 33 -6.87 -4.10 -3.06
CA ALA A 33 -5.85 -4.77 -2.26
C ALA A 33 -4.82 -5.53 -3.11
N LEU A 34 -5.14 -5.89 -4.35
CA LEU A 34 -4.17 -6.47 -5.27
C LEU A 34 -3.02 -5.46 -5.50
N PRO A 35 -1.77 -5.92 -5.58
CA PRO A 35 -0.61 -5.07 -5.82
C PRO A 35 -0.53 -4.67 -7.30
N ILE A 36 -1.59 -4.07 -7.85
CA ILE A 36 -1.73 -3.82 -9.29
C ILE A 36 -0.66 -2.83 -9.77
N ALA A 37 -0.44 -1.77 -9.01
CA ALA A 37 0.61 -0.80 -9.30
C ALA A 37 1.98 -1.49 -9.39
N THR A 38 2.29 -2.39 -8.46
CA THR A 38 3.54 -3.15 -8.45
C THR A 38 3.60 -4.16 -9.59
N ALA A 39 2.50 -4.84 -9.90
CA ALA A 39 2.40 -5.80 -11.00
C ALA A 39 2.68 -5.15 -12.37
N ILE A 40 2.30 -3.88 -12.55
CA ILE A 40 2.60 -3.11 -13.76
C ILE A 40 4.03 -2.52 -13.69
N LEU A 41 4.43 -2.02 -12.53
CA LEU A 41 5.72 -1.36 -12.33
C LEU A 41 6.90 -2.31 -12.52
N LEU A 42 6.85 -3.54 -11.99
CA LEU A 42 8.01 -4.44 -11.99
C LEU A 42 8.46 -4.85 -13.40
N PRO A 43 7.57 -5.26 -14.33
CA PRO A 43 7.95 -5.52 -15.71
C PRO A 43 8.50 -4.27 -16.41
N MET A 44 7.89 -3.10 -16.20
CA MET A 44 8.39 -1.84 -16.78
C MET A 44 9.77 -1.46 -16.24
N ALA A 45 9.97 -1.55 -14.93
CA ALA A 45 11.26 -1.30 -14.30
C ALA A 45 12.35 -2.26 -14.81
N TYR A 46 12.01 -3.52 -15.07
CA TYR A 46 12.93 -4.47 -15.68
C TYR A 46 13.28 -4.10 -17.13
N LEU A 47 12.29 -3.72 -17.94
CA LEU A 47 12.50 -3.28 -19.32
C LEU A 47 13.33 -1.98 -19.40
N GLU A 48 13.13 -1.06 -18.47
CA GLU A 48 13.86 0.22 -18.39
C GLU A 48 15.29 0.03 -17.87
N SER A 49 15.50 -0.77 -16.81
CA SER A 49 16.81 -0.90 -16.14
C SER A 49 17.68 -2.06 -16.66
N GLY A 50 17.09 -3.08 -17.29
CA GLY A 50 17.77 -4.32 -17.68
C GLY A 50 18.32 -5.15 -16.51
N SER A 51 18.07 -4.75 -15.25
CA SER A 51 18.68 -5.36 -14.07
C SER A 51 17.64 -6.04 -13.19
N PHE A 52 17.69 -7.38 -13.15
CA PHE A 52 16.87 -8.15 -12.22
C PHE A 52 17.14 -7.76 -10.76
N ALA A 53 18.38 -7.42 -10.41
CA ALA A 53 18.74 -7.03 -9.05
C ALA A 53 18.00 -5.76 -8.58
N GLN A 54 17.90 -4.76 -9.45
CA GLN A 54 17.16 -3.52 -9.14
C GLN A 54 15.65 -3.79 -9.03
N THR A 55 15.08 -4.54 -9.97
CA THR A 55 13.65 -4.91 -9.92
C THR A 55 13.31 -5.76 -8.68
N ALA A 56 14.18 -6.70 -8.31
CA ALA A 56 13.99 -7.54 -7.13
C ALA A 56 14.07 -6.73 -5.83
N LEU A 57 14.91 -5.70 -5.77
CA LEU A 57 14.98 -4.78 -4.63
C LEU A 57 13.66 -4.02 -4.46
N VAL A 58 13.08 -3.52 -5.56
CA VAL A 58 11.75 -2.86 -5.53
C VAL A 58 10.66 -3.84 -5.10
N ALA A 59 10.66 -5.08 -5.59
CA ALA A 59 9.68 -6.08 -5.18
C ALA A 59 9.76 -6.39 -3.67
N ARG A 60 10.99 -6.55 -3.14
CA ARG A 60 11.22 -6.79 -1.71
C ARG A 60 10.79 -5.62 -0.84
N SER A 61 11.09 -4.39 -1.25
CA SER A 61 10.69 -3.20 -0.48
C SER A 61 9.17 -3.06 -0.40
N VAL A 62 8.47 -3.29 -1.52
CA VAL A 62 7.00 -3.32 -1.53
C VAL A 62 6.46 -4.42 -0.63
N ALA A 63 7.03 -5.64 -0.69
CA ALA A 63 6.57 -6.76 0.12
C ALA A 63 6.67 -6.48 1.63
N VAL A 64 7.72 -5.78 2.08
CA VAL A 64 7.87 -5.35 3.48
C VAL A 64 6.92 -4.20 3.82
N ALA A 65 6.65 -3.29 2.88
CA ALA A 65 5.76 -2.16 3.10
C ALA A 65 4.28 -2.57 3.17
N VAL A 66 3.85 -3.61 2.46
CA VAL A 66 2.43 -4.04 2.42
C VAL A 66 1.87 -4.39 3.81
N PRO A 67 2.52 -5.20 4.66
CA PRO A 67 2.04 -5.43 6.03
C PRO A 67 1.91 -4.14 6.84
N LEU A 68 2.81 -3.18 6.59
CA LEU A 68 2.75 -1.89 7.26
C LEU A 68 1.54 -1.06 6.79
N THR A 69 1.15 -1.14 5.53
CA THR A 69 -0.05 -0.43 5.05
C THR A 69 -1.33 -0.98 5.67
N LEU A 70 -1.33 -2.19 6.24
CA LEU A 70 -2.49 -2.72 6.95
C LEU A 70 -2.91 -1.87 8.16
N PHE A 71 -1.98 -1.12 8.77
CA PHE A 71 -2.27 -0.20 9.87
C PHE A 71 -3.25 0.92 9.47
N PHE A 72 -3.32 1.26 8.18
CA PHE A 72 -4.31 2.20 7.66
C PHE A 72 -5.74 1.70 7.87
N PHE A 73 -5.99 0.40 7.79
CA PHE A 73 -7.33 -0.16 7.92
C PHE A 73 -7.80 -0.31 9.36
N VAL A 74 -6.91 -0.14 10.36
CA VAL A 74 -7.23 -0.35 11.78
C VAL A 74 -8.43 0.50 12.23
N PRO A 75 -8.48 1.82 12.02
CA PRO A 75 -9.63 2.62 12.46
C PRO A 75 -10.96 2.20 11.80
N PHE A 76 -10.91 1.72 10.56
CA PHE A 76 -12.11 1.25 9.86
C PHE A 76 -12.64 -0.06 10.43
N PHE A 77 -11.78 -0.97 10.90
CA PHE A 77 -12.22 -2.18 11.60
C PHE A 77 -12.93 -1.90 12.93
N PHE A 78 -12.56 -0.80 13.61
CA PHE A 78 -13.18 -0.40 14.87
C PHE A 78 -14.26 0.67 14.69
N ALA A 79 -14.53 1.12 13.47
CA ALA A 79 -15.42 2.25 13.22
C ALA A 79 -16.84 2.00 13.76
N GLU A 80 -17.38 0.81 13.50
CA GLU A 80 -18.70 0.40 14.01
C GLU A 80 -18.71 0.20 15.53
N ARG A 81 -17.61 -0.29 16.12
CA ARG A 81 -17.52 -0.55 17.57
C ARG A 81 -17.36 0.71 18.41
N LEU A 82 -16.73 1.74 17.84
CA LEU A 82 -16.46 3.02 18.50
C LEU A 82 -17.47 4.12 18.09
N GLU A 83 -18.45 3.78 17.24
CA GLU A 83 -19.45 4.71 16.70
C GLU A 83 -18.81 5.94 16.03
N ILE A 84 -17.62 5.79 15.45
CA ILE A 84 -16.91 6.87 14.77
C ILE A 84 -17.33 6.96 13.31
N GLY A 85 -17.73 8.16 12.88
CA GLY A 85 -18.08 8.42 11.48
C GLY A 85 -16.87 8.44 10.55
N PHE A 86 -17.12 8.39 9.23
CA PHE A 86 -16.09 8.42 8.18
C PHE A 86 -15.09 9.57 8.33
N TRP A 87 -15.57 10.77 8.61
CA TRP A 87 -14.75 11.98 8.71
C TRP A 87 -13.76 11.97 9.88
N ILE A 88 -13.95 11.09 10.87
CA ILE A 88 -13.01 10.85 11.96
C ILE A 88 -12.13 9.64 11.64
N ALA A 89 -12.72 8.54 11.16
CA ALA A 89 -12.00 7.32 10.84
C ALA A 89 -10.93 7.52 9.75
N TYR A 90 -11.23 8.31 8.71
CA TYR A 90 -10.34 8.56 7.58
C TYR A 90 -9.02 9.27 7.96
N PRO A 91 -9.03 10.44 8.63
CA PRO A 91 -7.78 11.05 9.09
C PRO A 91 -7.07 10.18 10.15
N LEU A 92 -7.82 9.50 11.02
CA LEU A 92 -7.24 8.59 12.02
C LEU A 92 -6.48 7.43 11.37
N ALA A 93 -6.92 6.94 10.20
CA ALA A 93 -6.23 5.92 9.42
C ALA A 93 -4.82 6.35 9.01
N PHE A 94 -4.63 7.62 8.62
CA PHE A 94 -3.29 8.16 8.32
C PHE A 94 -2.43 8.31 9.58
N VAL A 95 -3.02 8.68 10.71
CA VAL A 95 -2.32 8.72 12.00
C VAL A 95 -1.86 7.32 12.40
N CYS A 96 -2.72 6.30 12.30
CA CYS A 96 -2.37 4.91 12.56
C CYS A 96 -1.29 4.39 11.61
N LEU A 97 -1.36 4.73 10.32
CA LEU A 97 -0.34 4.37 9.33
C LEU A 97 1.03 4.98 9.68
N GLY A 98 1.05 6.27 10.02
CA GLY A 98 2.26 6.97 10.47
C GLY A 98 2.84 6.37 11.75
N GLY A 99 1.98 6.06 12.73
CA GLY A 99 2.37 5.39 13.97
C GLY A 99 2.94 3.99 13.71
N GLY A 100 2.30 3.20 12.83
CA GLY A 100 2.80 1.90 12.41
C GLY A 100 4.20 1.98 11.79
N PHE A 101 4.46 3.01 10.97
CA PHE A 101 5.76 3.21 10.35
C PHE A 101 6.85 3.46 11.40
N MET A 102 6.54 4.24 12.44
CA MET A 102 7.47 4.48 13.54
C MET A 102 7.78 3.18 14.30
N VAL A 103 6.77 2.36 14.60
CA VAL A 103 6.96 1.06 15.26
C VAL A 103 7.85 0.14 14.41
N HIS A 104 7.55 0.03 13.11
CA HIS A 104 8.34 -0.78 12.20
C HIS A 104 9.81 -0.30 12.14
N ARG A 105 10.04 1.01 12.06
CA ARG A 105 11.37 1.61 12.06
C ARG A 105 12.14 1.29 13.34
N THR A 106 11.50 1.39 14.51
CA THR A 106 12.14 1.07 15.79
C THR A 106 12.50 -0.41 15.87
N VAL A 107 11.61 -1.30 15.43
CA VAL A 107 11.88 -2.76 15.41
C VAL A 107 13.06 -3.09 14.51
N MET A 108 13.09 -2.54 13.28
CA MET A 108 14.22 -2.77 12.37
C MET A 108 15.53 -2.20 12.92
N SER A 109 15.50 -1.00 13.52
CA SER A 109 16.67 -0.40 14.17
C SER A 109 17.19 -1.22 15.36
N LEU A 110 16.32 -1.90 16.12
CA LEU A 110 16.71 -2.77 17.23
C LEU A 110 17.30 -4.10 16.74
N LEU A 111 16.85 -4.61 15.59
CA LEU A 111 17.35 -5.83 14.97
C LEU A 111 18.71 -5.65 14.28
N ASP A 112 18.97 -4.46 13.72
CA ASP A 112 20.27 -4.11 13.10
C ASP A 112 21.35 -3.68 14.12
N SER A 113 20.99 -3.61 15.41
CA SER A 113 21.97 -3.34 16.47
C SER A 113 22.88 -4.56 16.65
N PRO A 114 24.22 -4.43 16.55
CA PRO A 114 25.12 -5.56 16.79
C PRO A 114 24.87 -6.12 18.19
N PRO A 115 24.96 -7.45 18.41
CA PRO A 115 24.87 -8.00 19.74
C PRO A 115 25.91 -7.28 20.59
N ALA A 116 25.46 -6.67 21.70
CA ALA A 116 26.34 -6.05 22.67
C ALA A 116 27.27 -7.15 23.22
N GLY A 117 28.47 -7.22 22.64
CA GLY A 117 29.58 -8.07 23.04
C GLY A 117 30.76 -7.17 23.38
#